data_AF-A0A853EKQ3-F1
#
_entry.id   AF-A0A853EKQ3-F1
#
_cell.length_a   1.000
_cell.length_b   1.000
_cell.length_c   1.000
_cell.angle_alpha   90.00
_cell.angle_beta   90.00
_cell.angle_gamma   90.00
#
_symmetry.space_group_name_H-M   'P 1'
#
loop_
_entity.id
_entity.type
_entity.pdbx_description
1 polymer ?
#
loop_
_entity_poly.entity_id
_entity_poly.type
_entity_poly.pdbx_seq_one_letter_code
_entity_poly.pdbx_strand_id
1 'polypeptide(L)'
;MTEMRTLPVDEALRWITAWTEHPWPITRETAFAIRDHFGWKPHPRNGRLFATHLSETGREDGRIGCVGDTVNDVKLPLSSIVFEGQEDETTAPVTQAAFNTYVQAFTNRYGKGQRKQLRTGSQLARWILPNRVALSLSAQPGIISAIIDSPRFTEIVEMENHFIEKYGEEEYFKD
;
A
#
# COMPACT_ATOMS: atom_id res chain seq x y z
N MET A 1 22.46 -13.08 -6.34
CA MET A 1 21.90 -11.96 -5.54
C MET A 1 20.87 -11.30 -6.43
N THR A 2 19.67 -11.08 -5.92
CA THR A 2 18.59 -10.45 -6.68
C THR A 2 18.64 -8.96 -6.40
N GLU A 3 18.91 -8.16 -7.44
CA GLU A 3 18.94 -6.71 -7.30
C GLU A 3 17.52 -6.16 -7.10
N MET A 4 17.35 -5.31 -6.09
CA MET A 4 16.06 -4.68 -5.82
C MET A 4 15.75 -3.60 -6.86
N ARG A 5 14.62 -3.75 -7.55
CA ARG A 5 14.10 -2.76 -8.50
C ARG A 5 13.02 -1.93 -7.82
N THR A 6 13.02 -0.62 -8.03
CA THR A 6 12.01 0.29 -7.46
C THR A 6 11.28 1.03 -8.57
N LEU A 7 10.00 1.38 -8.36
CA LEU A 7 9.27 2.21 -9.31
C LEU A 7 9.88 3.62 -9.40
N PRO A 8 9.91 4.22 -10.60
CA PRO A 8 10.10 5.66 -10.71
C PRO A 8 9.03 6.40 -9.90
N VAL A 9 9.41 7.52 -9.27
CA VAL A 9 8.52 8.32 -8.41
C VAL A 9 7.25 8.75 -9.14
N ASP A 10 7.37 9.21 -10.38
CA ASP A 10 6.23 9.63 -11.21
C ASP A 10 5.29 8.47 -11.52
N GLU A 11 5.81 7.25 -11.61
CA GLU A 11 4.98 6.06 -11.79
C GLU A 11 4.27 5.66 -10.50
N ALA A 12 4.97 5.68 -9.36
CA ALA A 12 4.34 5.46 -8.05
C ALA A 12 3.23 6.49 -7.77
N LEU A 13 3.45 7.77 -8.11
CA LEU A 13 2.43 8.81 -8.03
C LEU A 13 1.23 8.49 -8.91
N ARG A 14 1.44 8.15 -10.18
CA ARG A 14 0.34 7.76 -11.11
C ARG A 14 -0.45 6.58 -10.59
N TRP A 15 0.23 5.52 -10.13
CA TRP A 15 -0.43 4.32 -9.61
C TRP A 15 -1.27 4.64 -8.39
N ILE A 16 -0.72 5.33 -7.39
CA ILE A 16 -1.41 5.61 -6.12
C ILE A 16 -2.55 6.62 -6.33
N THR A 17 -2.34 7.70 -7.09
CA THR A 17 -3.35 8.74 -7.33
C THR A 17 -4.59 8.22 -8.06
N ALA A 18 -4.43 7.24 -8.95
CA ALA A 18 -5.54 6.59 -9.63
C ALA A 18 -6.57 5.95 -8.68
N TRP A 19 -6.17 5.64 -7.44
CA TRP A 19 -7.06 5.14 -6.39
C TRP A 19 -7.39 6.19 -5.34
N THR A 20 -6.39 6.94 -4.88
CA THR A 20 -6.60 7.91 -3.79
C THR A 20 -7.47 9.09 -4.19
N GLU A 21 -7.46 9.46 -5.47
CA GLU A 21 -8.19 10.62 -6.00
C GLU A 21 -9.44 10.25 -6.79
N HIS A 22 -9.70 8.94 -6.95
CA HIS A 22 -10.93 8.46 -7.55
C HIS A 22 -12.14 8.73 -6.61
N PRO A 23 -13.34 9.00 -7.14
CA PRO A 23 -14.56 9.02 -6.34
C PRO A 23 -14.80 7.70 -5.60
N TRP A 24 -15.08 7.77 -4.30
CA TRP A 24 -15.44 6.61 -3.48
C TRP A 24 -16.96 6.60 -3.19
N PRO A 25 -17.59 5.40 -3.05
CA PRO A 25 -16.98 4.08 -3.09
C PRO A 25 -16.61 3.62 -4.51
N ILE A 26 -15.42 3.01 -4.65
CA ILE A 26 -15.00 2.37 -5.92
C ILE A 26 -15.67 1.00 -6.00
N THR A 27 -16.33 0.69 -7.12
CA THR A 27 -16.90 -0.63 -7.35
C THR A 27 -15.81 -1.64 -7.71
N ARG A 28 -16.06 -2.94 -7.50
CA ARG A 28 -15.13 -4.01 -7.91
C ARG A 28 -14.84 -3.96 -9.41
N GLU A 29 -15.84 -3.68 -10.23
CA GLU A 29 -15.69 -3.57 -11.68
C GLU A 29 -14.77 -2.40 -12.04
N THR A 30 -15.00 -1.21 -11.48
CA THR A 30 -14.15 -0.04 -11.68
C THR A 30 -12.72 -0.30 -11.21
N ALA A 31 -12.54 -0.99 -10.09
CA ALA A 31 -11.22 -1.37 -9.58
C ALA A 31 -10.46 -2.28 -10.56
N PHE A 32 -11.15 -3.24 -11.16
CA PHE A 32 -10.57 -4.11 -12.19
C PHE A 32 -10.23 -3.31 -13.46
N ALA A 33 -11.07 -2.35 -13.86
CA ALA A 33 -10.76 -1.46 -14.97
C ALA A 33 -9.51 -0.60 -14.70
N ILE A 34 -9.32 -0.08 -13.48
CA ILE A 34 -8.09 0.65 -13.09
C ILE A 34 -6.87 -0.26 -13.19
N ARG A 35 -6.94 -1.48 -12.65
CA ARG A 35 -5.87 -2.50 -12.75
C ARG A 35 -5.51 -2.77 -14.22
N ASP A 36 -6.52 -3.01 -15.05
CA ASP A 36 -6.33 -3.38 -16.45
C ASP A 36 -5.80 -2.21 -17.29
N HIS A 37 -6.18 -0.97 -16.95
CA HIS A 37 -5.63 0.25 -17.57
C HIS A 37 -4.10 0.36 -17.40
N PHE A 38 -3.57 -0.07 -16.24
CA PHE A 38 -2.12 -0.12 -16.02
C PHE A 38 -1.45 -1.38 -16.60
N GLY A 39 -2.20 -2.25 -17.28
CA GLY A 39 -1.68 -3.49 -17.86
C GLY A 39 -1.27 -4.55 -16.83
N TRP A 40 -1.76 -4.44 -15.58
CA TRP A 40 -1.47 -5.43 -14.55
C TRP A 40 -2.27 -6.72 -14.80
N LYS A 41 -1.63 -7.87 -14.62
CA LYS A 41 -2.21 -9.16 -14.98
C LYS A 41 -3.00 -9.73 -13.80
N PRO A 42 -4.32 -9.99 -13.91
CA PRO A 42 -5.07 -10.61 -12.84
C PRO A 42 -4.69 -12.08 -12.64
N HIS A 43 -4.76 -12.57 -11.40
CA HIS A 43 -4.63 -14.00 -11.12
C HIS A 43 -5.81 -14.77 -11.75
N PRO A 44 -5.59 -15.88 -12.50
CA PRO A 44 -6.63 -16.58 -13.26
C PRO A 44 -7.84 -17.04 -12.46
N ARG A 45 -7.63 -17.47 -11.21
CA ARG A 45 -8.71 -17.94 -10.30
C ARG A 45 -9.25 -16.88 -9.35
N ASN A 46 -8.60 -15.71 -9.25
CA ASN A 46 -8.97 -14.68 -8.29
C ASN A 46 -8.55 -13.30 -8.80
N GLY A 47 -9.43 -12.63 -9.53
CA GLY A 47 -9.14 -11.31 -10.11
C GLY A 47 -8.83 -10.21 -9.10
N ARG A 48 -9.02 -10.46 -7.79
CA ARG A 48 -8.60 -9.53 -6.74
C ARG A 48 -7.09 -9.53 -6.51
N LEU A 49 -6.37 -10.55 -6.96
CA LEU A 49 -4.92 -10.58 -6.93
C LEU A 49 -4.39 -10.26 -8.34
N PHE A 50 -3.24 -9.60 -8.40
CA PHE A 50 -2.64 -9.26 -9.68
C PHE A 50 -1.12 -9.17 -9.59
N ALA A 51 -0.47 -9.30 -10.75
CA ALA A 51 0.95 -9.12 -10.94
C ALA A 51 1.22 -7.85 -11.75
N THR A 52 2.11 -7.01 -11.25
CA THR A 52 2.64 -5.85 -11.97
C THR A 52 3.91 -6.20 -12.74
N HIS A 53 4.51 -5.23 -13.45
CA HIS A 53 5.81 -5.42 -14.10
C HIS A 53 6.99 -5.55 -13.11
N LEU A 54 6.76 -5.28 -11.82
CA LEU A 54 7.76 -5.49 -10.76
C LEU A 54 7.90 -6.97 -10.39
N SER A 55 6.88 -7.79 -10.65
CA SER A 55 6.91 -9.23 -10.37
C SER A 55 7.95 -9.95 -11.21
N GLU A 56 8.91 -10.63 -10.57
CA GLU A 56 9.97 -11.39 -11.25
C GLU A 56 9.49 -12.71 -11.85
N THR A 57 8.47 -13.32 -11.26
CA THR A 57 8.00 -14.67 -11.62
C THR A 57 6.56 -14.70 -12.09
N GLY A 58 5.95 -13.51 -12.28
CA GLY A 58 4.51 -13.38 -12.53
C GLY A 58 3.64 -13.71 -11.32
N ARG A 59 4.25 -13.99 -10.15
CA ARG A 59 3.55 -14.10 -8.87
C ARG A 59 2.90 -12.77 -8.50
N GLU A 60 1.81 -12.86 -7.77
CA GLU A 60 1.00 -11.72 -7.40
C GLU A 60 1.73 -10.85 -6.38
N ASP A 61 1.87 -9.57 -6.70
CA ASP A 61 2.54 -8.55 -5.90
C ASP A 61 1.57 -7.44 -5.47
N GLY A 62 0.32 -7.48 -5.94
CA GLY A 62 -0.75 -6.57 -5.54
C GLY A 62 -2.09 -7.25 -5.26
N ARG A 63 -2.97 -6.54 -4.55
CA ARG A 63 -4.30 -7.02 -4.15
C ARG A 63 -5.34 -5.90 -4.10
N ILE A 64 -6.57 -6.20 -4.53
CA ILE A 64 -7.76 -5.40 -4.33
C ILE A 64 -8.64 -6.06 -3.24
N GLY A 65 -8.82 -5.36 -2.12
CA GLY A 65 -9.75 -5.68 -1.04
C GLY A 65 -11.18 -5.31 -1.42
N CYS A 66 -12.16 -6.19 -1.22
CA CYS A 66 -13.57 -5.88 -1.45
C CYS A 66 -14.44 -6.41 -0.32
N VAL A 67 -15.45 -5.62 0.05
CA VAL A 67 -16.56 -5.99 0.91
C VAL A 67 -17.83 -5.79 0.09
N GLY A 68 -18.55 -6.88 -0.20
CA GLY A 68 -19.58 -6.87 -1.24
C GLY A 68 -18.99 -6.41 -2.58
N ASP A 69 -19.68 -5.51 -3.26
CA ASP A 69 -19.27 -4.99 -4.58
C ASP A 69 -18.42 -3.72 -4.53
N THR A 70 -18.02 -3.29 -3.33
CA THR A 70 -17.18 -2.10 -3.13
C THR A 70 -15.77 -2.46 -2.68
N VAL A 71 -14.80 -1.68 -3.12
CA VAL A 71 -13.41 -1.78 -2.68
C VAL A 71 -13.31 -1.33 -1.22
N ASN A 72 -12.62 -2.11 -0.42
CA ASN A 72 -12.31 -1.80 0.97
C ASN A 72 -10.91 -1.19 1.10
N ASP A 73 -9.94 -1.79 0.41
CA ASP A 73 -8.53 -1.41 0.44
C ASP A 73 -7.82 -1.88 -0.83
N VAL A 74 -6.65 -1.32 -1.15
CA VAL A 74 -5.80 -1.76 -2.25
C VAL A 74 -4.35 -1.81 -1.78
N LYS A 75 -3.66 -2.93 -2.03
CA LYS A 75 -2.22 -3.08 -1.82
C LYS A 75 -1.50 -3.01 -3.17
N LEU A 76 -0.57 -2.08 -3.30
CA LEU A 76 0.27 -1.88 -4.48
C LEU A 76 1.75 -2.14 -4.14
N PRO A 77 2.48 -2.88 -4.98
CA PRO A 77 3.93 -2.97 -4.86
C PRO A 77 4.57 -1.68 -5.38
N LEU A 78 5.62 -1.20 -4.71
CA LEU A 78 6.45 -0.07 -5.18
C LEU A 78 7.90 -0.50 -5.48
N SER A 79 8.19 -1.78 -5.31
CA SER A 79 9.46 -2.41 -5.65
C SER A 79 9.25 -3.87 -6.06
N SER A 80 10.27 -4.48 -6.67
CA SER A 80 10.39 -5.94 -6.65
C SER A 80 10.60 -6.44 -5.22
N ILE A 81 10.46 -7.74 -5.02
CA ILE A 81 10.65 -8.39 -3.72
C ILE A 81 12.01 -9.09 -3.75
N VAL A 82 12.90 -8.71 -2.84
CA VAL A 82 14.06 -9.51 -2.47
C VAL A 82 13.68 -10.29 -1.22
N PHE A 83 13.65 -11.62 -1.31
CA PHE A 83 13.26 -12.46 -0.18
C PHE A 83 14.36 -12.51 0.89
N GLU A 84 13.94 -12.76 2.12
CA GLU A 84 14.85 -12.95 3.26
C GLU A 84 15.92 -14.01 2.91
N GLY A 85 17.19 -13.69 3.19
CA GLY A 85 18.33 -14.53 2.85
C GLY A 85 18.83 -14.41 1.41
N GLN A 86 18.16 -13.64 0.54
CA GLN A 86 18.64 -13.29 -0.81
C GLN A 86 19.19 -11.87 -0.92
N GLU A 87 19.08 -11.12 0.17
CA GLU A 87 19.54 -9.74 0.32
C GLU A 87 21.07 -9.65 0.21
N ASP A 88 21.53 -8.51 -0.29
CA ASP A 88 22.94 -8.10 -0.25
C ASP A 88 23.10 -6.81 0.56
N GLU A 89 24.35 -6.36 0.72
CA GLU A 89 24.69 -5.15 1.49
C GLU A 89 24.01 -3.87 0.97
N THR A 90 23.55 -3.86 -0.29
CA THR A 90 22.91 -2.70 -0.91
C THR A 90 21.40 -2.69 -0.74
N THR A 91 20.80 -3.84 -0.44
CA THR A 91 19.33 -4.02 -0.41
C THR A 91 18.65 -3.08 0.58
N ALA A 92 19.16 -3.00 1.82
CA ALA A 92 18.61 -2.12 2.84
C ALA A 92 18.83 -0.61 2.53
N PRO A 93 20.05 -0.15 2.15
CA PRO A 93 20.27 1.22 1.70
C PRO A 93 19.37 1.66 0.54
N VAL A 94 19.23 0.83 -0.50
CA VAL A 94 18.38 1.12 -1.67
C VAL A 94 16.91 1.23 -1.26
N THR A 95 16.43 0.28 -0.44
CA THR A 95 15.07 0.32 0.12
C THR A 95 14.82 1.65 0.84
N GLN A 96 15.72 2.05 1.74
CA GLN A 96 15.55 3.25 2.55
C GLN A 96 15.58 4.53 1.71
N ALA A 97 16.49 4.62 0.73
CA ALA A 97 16.60 5.77 -0.15
C ALA A 97 15.35 5.94 -1.02
N ALA A 98 14.86 4.86 -1.63
CA ALA A 98 13.63 4.87 -2.44
C ALA A 98 12.41 5.22 -1.58
N PHE A 99 12.27 4.61 -0.39
CA PHE A 99 11.18 4.93 0.52
C PHE A 99 11.15 6.41 0.91
N ASN A 100 12.30 6.99 1.28
CA ASN A 100 12.38 8.41 1.61
C ASN A 100 11.97 9.31 0.45
N THR A 101 12.35 8.94 -0.78
CA THR A 101 11.99 9.68 -2.00
C THR A 101 10.48 9.63 -2.24
N TYR A 102 9.84 8.46 -2.11
CA TYR A 102 8.38 8.36 -2.20
C TYR A 102 7.69 9.19 -1.12
N VAL A 103 8.13 9.10 0.13
CA VAL A 103 7.51 9.87 1.22
C VAL A 103 7.66 11.37 0.99
N GLN A 104 8.79 11.84 0.46
CA GLN A 104 8.95 13.24 0.08
C GLN A 104 7.98 13.64 -1.03
N ALA A 105 7.83 12.84 -2.08
CA ALA A 105 6.90 13.11 -3.17
C ALA A 105 5.43 13.20 -2.69
N PHE A 106 4.99 12.24 -1.86
CA PHE A 106 3.64 12.27 -1.29
C PHE A 106 3.47 13.38 -0.24
N THR A 107 4.53 13.75 0.46
CA THR A 107 4.50 14.93 1.36
C THR A 107 4.29 16.21 0.57
N ASN A 108 4.94 16.37 -0.58
CA ASN A 108 4.75 17.53 -1.45
C ASN A 108 3.33 17.58 -2.03
N ARG A 109 2.71 16.43 -2.32
CA ARG A 109 1.36 16.36 -2.88
C ARG A 109 0.26 16.53 -1.84
N TYR A 110 0.38 15.87 -0.69
CA TYR A 110 -0.70 15.76 0.30
C TYR A 110 -0.39 16.45 1.63
N GLY A 111 0.75 17.13 1.75
CA GLY A 111 1.23 17.71 3.00
C GLY A 111 1.89 16.67 3.92
N LYS A 112 2.27 17.13 5.11
CA LYS A 112 3.04 16.31 6.06
C LYS A 112 2.21 15.14 6.60
N GLY A 113 2.63 13.92 6.27
CA GLY A 113 2.09 12.69 6.85
C GLY A 113 2.71 12.34 8.19
N GLN A 114 2.14 11.34 8.86
CA GLN A 114 2.72 10.72 10.04
C GLN A 114 3.82 9.74 9.62
N ARG A 115 4.97 9.74 10.33
CA ARG A 115 6.04 8.76 10.13
C ARG A 115 6.25 7.94 11.39
N LYS A 116 6.55 6.66 11.23
CA LYS A 116 6.96 5.75 12.30
C LYS A 116 8.10 4.87 11.81
N GLN A 117 9.10 4.66 12.65
CA GLN A 117 10.12 3.63 12.45
C GLN A 117 9.91 2.57 13.53
N LEU A 118 9.80 1.31 13.13
CA LEU A 118 9.64 0.18 14.03
C LEU A 118 11.01 -0.34 14.48
N ARG A 119 11.05 -1.00 15.64
CA ARG A 119 12.28 -1.63 16.16
C ARG A 119 12.86 -2.69 15.22
N THR A 120 12.02 -3.27 14.37
CA THR A 120 12.38 -4.24 13.31
C THR A 120 13.09 -3.58 12.12
N GLY A 121 13.32 -2.26 12.14
CA GLY A 121 13.88 -1.52 11.00
C GLY A 121 12.86 -1.13 9.94
N SER A 122 11.61 -1.61 10.06
CA SER A 122 10.54 -1.22 9.14
C SER A 122 10.21 0.26 9.26
N GLN A 123 9.97 0.91 8.13
CA GLN A 123 9.56 2.31 8.06
C GLN A 123 8.14 2.41 7.54
N LEU A 124 7.37 3.31 8.14
CA LEU A 124 5.98 3.55 7.82
C LEU A 124 5.73 5.05 7.66
N ALA A 125 4.95 5.41 6.66
CA ALA A 125 4.41 6.76 6.49
C ALA A 125 2.92 6.68 6.17
N ARG A 126 2.08 7.46 6.84
CA ARG A 126 0.62 7.43 6.68
C ARG A 126 0.06 8.85 6.50
N TRP A 127 -0.89 8.97 5.58
CA TRP A 127 -1.69 10.17 5.33
C TRP A 127 -3.17 9.80 5.38
N ILE A 128 -3.99 10.68 5.95
CA ILE A 128 -5.44 10.65 5.80
C ILE A 128 -5.80 11.87 4.95
N LEU A 129 -6.33 11.62 3.76
CA LEU A 129 -6.61 12.65 2.77
C LEU A 129 -7.94 13.36 3.07
N PRO A 130 -8.21 14.54 2.45
CA PRO A 130 -9.46 15.26 2.67
C PRO A 130 -10.73 14.46 2.34
N ASN A 131 -10.66 13.56 1.37
CA ASN A 131 -11.75 12.63 1.02
C ASN A 131 -11.80 11.39 1.92
N ARG A 132 -11.06 11.38 3.03
CA ARG A 132 -10.99 10.32 4.05
C ARG A 132 -10.37 9.01 3.58
N VAL A 133 -9.80 8.96 2.37
CA VAL A 133 -8.91 7.85 1.97
C VAL A 133 -7.64 7.91 2.81
N ALA A 134 -7.18 6.77 3.32
CA ALA A 134 -5.88 6.69 3.95
C ALA A 134 -4.86 6.05 3.02
N LEU A 135 -3.70 6.70 2.87
CA LEU A 135 -2.53 6.16 2.16
C LEU A 135 -1.49 5.78 3.20
N SER A 136 -1.01 4.55 3.15
CA SER A 136 0.09 4.06 3.98
C SER A 136 1.20 3.50 3.11
N LEU A 137 2.41 4.05 3.23
CA LEU A 137 3.61 3.49 2.64
C LEU A 137 4.37 2.70 3.70
N SER A 138 4.87 1.53 3.32
CA SER A 138 5.71 0.69 4.16
C SER A 138 6.97 0.26 3.44
N ALA A 139 8.06 0.17 4.19
CA ALA A 139 9.32 -0.36 3.72
C ALA A 139 9.97 -1.28 4.76
N GLN A 140 10.48 -2.40 4.29
CA GLN A 140 11.38 -3.33 4.98
C GLN A 140 12.50 -3.68 4.00
N PRO A 141 13.72 -4.05 4.45
CA PRO A 141 14.77 -4.50 3.54
C PRO A 141 14.20 -5.45 2.47
N GLY A 142 14.37 -5.09 1.20
CA GLY A 142 13.93 -5.91 0.07
C GLY A 142 12.49 -5.70 -0.40
N ILE A 143 11.67 -4.87 0.27
CA ILE A 143 10.29 -4.62 -0.15
C ILE A 143 9.76 -3.22 0.23
N ILE A 144 9.09 -2.58 -0.72
CA ILE A 144 8.31 -1.35 -0.51
C ILE A 144 6.90 -1.57 -1.06
N SER A 145 5.89 -1.17 -0.30
CA SER A 145 4.50 -1.26 -0.74
C SER A 145 3.66 -0.08 -0.27
N ALA A 146 2.54 0.14 -0.93
CA ALA A 146 1.49 1.06 -0.52
C ALA A 146 0.21 0.29 -0.18
N ILE A 147 -0.50 0.78 0.83
CA ILE A 147 -1.87 0.37 1.15
C ILE A 147 -2.74 1.62 1.08
N ILE A 148 -3.87 1.50 0.38
CA ILE A 148 -4.84 2.56 0.17
C ILE A 148 -6.15 2.05 0.77
N ASP A 149 -6.55 2.62 1.90
CA ASP A 149 -7.77 2.28 2.62
C ASP A 149 -8.92 3.17 2.14
N SER A 150 -10.09 2.58 1.88
CA SER A 150 -11.29 3.34 1.53
C SER A 150 -11.70 4.32 2.65
N PRO A 151 -12.51 5.35 2.34
CA PRO A 151 -13.05 6.25 3.36
C PRO A 151 -13.78 5.52 4.50
N ARG A 152 -14.62 4.53 4.14
CA ARG A 152 -15.35 3.72 5.10
C ARG A 152 -14.42 2.89 5.98
N PHE A 153 -13.40 2.27 5.39
CA PHE A 153 -12.46 1.45 6.14
C PHE A 153 -11.61 2.30 7.09
N THR A 154 -11.22 3.50 6.65
CA THR A 154 -10.50 4.47 7.49
C THR A 154 -11.34 4.88 8.69
N GLU A 155 -12.64 5.16 8.49
CA GLU A 155 -13.57 5.47 9.59
C GLU A 155 -13.68 4.31 10.59
N ILE A 156 -13.81 3.07 10.12
CA ILE A 156 -13.82 1.89 10.99
C ILE A 156 -12.53 1.85 11.82
N VAL A 157 -11.35 1.89 11.21
CA VAL A 157 -10.07 1.84 11.92
C VAL A 157 -9.92 2.96 12.95
N GLU A 158 -10.36 4.18 12.64
CA GLU A 158 -10.35 5.29 13.61
C GLU A 158 -11.32 5.05 14.78
N MET A 159 -12.52 4.50 14.51
CA MET A 159 -13.45 4.10 15.57
C MET A 159 -12.85 3.02 16.46
N GLU A 160 -12.27 1.97 15.88
CA GLU A 160 -11.61 0.88 16.62
C GLU A 160 -10.51 1.43 17.53
N ASN A 161 -9.63 2.29 17.00
CA ASN A 161 -8.57 2.91 17.78
C ASN A 161 -9.13 3.77 18.92
N HIS A 162 -10.20 4.53 18.69
CA HIS A 162 -10.84 5.32 19.74
C HIS A 162 -11.43 4.43 20.86
N PHE A 163 -12.06 3.30 20.50
CA PHE A 163 -12.57 2.34 21.46
C PHE A 163 -11.45 1.72 22.29
N ILE A 164 -10.36 1.30 21.65
CA ILE A 164 -9.17 0.73 22.32
C ILE A 164 -8.55 1.76 23.28
N GLU A 165 -8.39 3.01 22.86
CA GLU A 165 -7.86 4.08 23.71
C GLU A 165 -8.77 4.36 24.92
N LYS A 166 -10.09 4.22 24.76
CA LYS A 166 -11.08 4.53 25.80
C LYS A 166 -11.32 3.39 26.79
N TYR A 167 -11.31 2.15 26.34
CA TYR A 167 -11.72 0.98 27.13
C TYR A 167 -10.62 -0.08 27.33
N GLY A 168 -9.48 0.04 26.63
CA GLY A 168 -8.41 -0.96 26.62
C GLY A 168 -8.67 -2.11 25.64
N GLU A 169 -7.60 -2.77 25.18
CA GLU A 169 -7.69 -3.86 24.18
C GLU A 169 -8.50 -5.08 24.68
N GLU A 170 -8.51 -5.35 25.99
CA GLU A 170 -9.14 -6.56 26.57
C GLU A 170 -10.68 -6.57 26.51
N GLU A 171 -11.33 -5.41 26.37
CA GLU A 171 -12.79 -5.34 26.18
C GLU A 171 -13.22 -5.46 24.72
N TYR A 172 -12.30 -5.29 23.76
CA TYR A 172 -12.61 -5.26 22.33
C TYR A 172 -12.87 -6.64 21.71
N PHE A 173 -12.28 -7.71 22.25
CA PHE A 173 -12.40 -9.09 21.73
C PHE A 173 -13.41 -9.96 22.50
N LYS A 174 -14.23 -9.37 23.36
CA LYS A 174 -15.32 -10.07 24.05
C LYS A 174 -16.59 -9.97 23.22
N ASP A 175 -16.66 -10.69 22.09
CA ASP A 175 -17.92 -11.03 21.41
C ASP A 175 -17.74 -12.28 20.53
#